data_AF-A0A1R3I8F5-F1
#
_entry.id   AF-A0A1R3I8F5-F1
#
_cell.length_a   1.000
_cell.length_b   1.000
_cell.length_c   1.000
_cell.angle_alpha   90.00
_cell.angle_beta   90.00
_cell.angle_gamma   90.00
#
_symmetry.space_group_name_H-M   'P 1'
#
loop_
_entity.id
_entity.type
_entity.pdbx_description
1 polymer ?
#
loop_
_entity_poly.entity_id
_entity_poly.type
_entity_poly.pdbx_seq_one_letter_code
_entity_poly.pdbx_strand_id
1 'polypeptide(L)'
;MAPKRKATTAPATEDDPSPPHLQPGSQVEISSNDKGFRGSWYTGTVIRRAAQSSRKNPSAANNYLVEYHELLNKAATKPLRETLNAGDLRPLAPRETSRKFKFGEWVDAYNDDGWWEGYITEELDNGNFHVYFKGSKEQLEFREDQLRLHREWVDGSWVPPLEEDDEQVKEKAPAEEVDEANLQEHDDTAARKDGNLGCCSSQV
;
A
#
# COMPACT_ATOMS: atom_id res chain seq x y z
N MET A 1 -62.20 16.97 -36.59
CA MET A 1 -60.91 17.69 -36.70
C MET A 1 -60.34 17.84 -35.30
N ALA A 2 -59.23 17.15 -34.99
CA ALA A 2 -58.53 17.26 -33.72
C ALA A 2 -57.07 17.69 -34.00
N PRO A 3 -56.46 18.58 -33.20
CA PRO A 3 -55.15 19.13 -33.52
C PRO A 3 -54.04 18.12 -33.23
N LYS A 4 -53.12 17.99 -34.19
CA LYS A 4 -51.89 17.19 -34.06
C LYS A 4 -50.99 17.82 -33.00
N ARG A 5 -50.71 17.08 -31.92
CA ARG A 5 -49.64 17.43 -30.97
C ARG A 5 -48.29 17.32 -31.68
N LYS A 6 -47.55 18.43 -31.76
CA LYS A 6 -46.13 18.43 -32.13
C LYS A 6 -45.37 17.61 -31.08
N ALA A 7 -44.65 16.58 -31.52
CA ALA A 7 -43.66 15.91 -30.71
C ALA A 7 -42.49 16.88 -30.51
N THR A 8 -42.28 17.31 -29.26
CA THR A 8 -41.06 17.99 -28.83
C THR A 8 -39.96 16.93 -28.79
N THR A 9 -39.06 16.95 -29.77
CA THR A 9 -37.82 16.19 -29.76
C THR A 9 -36.93 16.74 -28.64
N ALA A 10 -36.78 15.99 -27.56
CA ALA A 10 -35.71 16.21 -26.60
C ALA A 10 -34.37 15.80 -27.26
N PRO A 11 -33.29 16.59 -27.15
CA PRO A 11 -31.97 16.16 -27.58
C PRO A 11 -31.46 15.05 -26.65
N ALA A 12 -30.78 14.08 -27.26
CA ALA A 12 -30.32 12.85 -26.65
C ALA A 12 -29.13 13.09 -25.69
N THR A 13 -29.34 12.68 -24.43
CA THR A 13 -28.39 12.02 -23.50
C THR A 13 -26.96 12.55 -23.39
N GLU A 14 -26.77 13.40 -22.38
CA GLU A 14 -25.71 13.43 -21.35
C GLU A 14 -24.62 12.34 -21.47
N ASP A 15 -23.37 12.77 -21.69
CA ASP A 15 -22.15 11.99 -21.46
C ASP A 15 -22.03 11.68 -19.97
N ASP A 16 -22.11 10.40 -19.57
CA ASP A 16 -21.76 9.99 -18.21
C ASP A 16 -20.24 10.18 -18.00
N PRO A 17 -19.80 11.09 -17.11
CA PRO A 17 -18.40 11.38 -16.91
C PRO A 17 -17.67 10.12 -16.42
N SER A 18 -16.49 9.83 -16.99
CA SER A 18 -15.64 8.75 -16.48
C SER A 18 -15.36 8.93 -14.99
N PRO A 19 -15.23 7.82 -14.24
CA PRO A 19 -14.71 7.89 -12.89
C PRO A 19 -13.39 8.70 -12.86
N PRO A 20 -13.13 9.52 -11.82
CA PRO A 20 -11.94 10.37 -11.77
C PRO A 20 -10.61 9.61 -11.91
N HIS A 21 -10.56 8.35 -11.48
CA HIS A 21 -9.38 7.49 -11.57
C HIS A 21 -9.17 6.85 -12.96
N LEU A 22 -10.12 7.01 -13.88
CA LEU A 22 -10.07 6.47 -15.26
C LEU A 22 -9.97 7.57 -16.32
N GLN A 23 -9.45 8.75 -15.95
CA GLN A 23 -9.22 9.83 -16.90
C GLN A 23 -7.90 9.60 -17.66
N PRO A 24 -7.75 10.15 -18.88
CA PRO A 24 -6.47 10.13 -19.57
C PRO A 24 -5.34 10.68 -18.68
N GLY A 25 -4.26 9.92 -18.54
CA GLY A 25 -3.12 10.22 -17.68
C GLY A 25 -3.21 9.66 -16.26
N SER A 26 -4.36 9.14 -15.83
CA SER A 26 -4.48 8.48 -14.52
C SER A 26 -3.62 7.21 -14.46
N GLN A 27 -2.89 7.04 -13.36
CA GLN A 27 -2.20 5.79 -13.06
C GLN A 27 -3.16 4.78 -12.43
N VAL A 28 -3.10 3.55 -12.92
CA VAL A 28 -4.02 2.47 -12.56
C VAL A 28 -3.26 1.16 -12.37
N GLU A 29 -3.87 0.26 -11.62
CA GLU A 29 -3.51 -1.16 -11.61
C GLU A 29 -4.48 -1.93 -12.52
N ILE A 30 -3.91 -2.90 -13.23
CA ILE A 30 -4.53 -3.66 -14.30
C ILE A 30 -4.52 -5.12 -13.91
N SER A 31 -5.70 -5.73 -13.85
CA SER A 31 -5.86 -7.17 -13.68
C SER A 31 -6.12 -7.87 -15.00
N SER A 32 -5.80 -9.16 -15.08
CA SER A 32 -6.17 -10.00 -16.21
C SER A 32 -6.84 -11.29 -15.72
N ASN A 33 -7.93 -11.66 -16.40
CA ASN A 33 -8.67 -12.90 -16.12
C ASN A 33 -8.08 -14.12 -16.85
N ASP A 34 -7.02 -13.92 -17.63
CA ASP A 34 -6.33 -14.96 -18.39
C ASP A 34 -5.67 -15.98 -17.46
N LYS A 35 -5.62 -17.22 -17.94
CA LYS A 35 -5.01 -18.31 -17.18
C LYS A 35 -3.52 -18.00 -16.96
N GLY A 36 -3.11 -17.97 -15.70
CA GLY A 36 -1.74 -17.65 -15.30
C GLY A 36 -1.55 -16.22 -14.77
N PHE A 37 -2.48 -15.30 -15.04
CA PHE A 37 -2.44 -13.91 -14.57
C PHE A 37 -3.53 -13.59 -13.54
N ARG A 38 -4.29 -14.61 -13.12
CA ARG A 38 -5.34 -14.41 -12.12
C ARG A 38 -4.73 -14.10 -10.76
N GLY A 39 -5.22 -13.02 -10.16
CA GLY A 39 -4.70 -12.51 -8.89
C GLY A 39 -3.48 -11.61 -9.05
N SER A 40 -3.07 -11.25 -10.28
CA SER A 40 -2.02 -10.28 -10.50
C SER A 40 -2.54 -8.90 -10.89
N TRP A 41 -1.79 -7.88 -10.48
CA TRP A 41 -2.03 -6.47 -10.73
C TRP A 41 -0.77 -5.82 -11.28
N TYR A 42 -0.85 -5.34 -12.52
CA TYR A 42 0.24 -4.63 -13.19
C TYR A 42 -0.03 -3.12 -13.22
N THR A 43 1.00 -2.31 -13.06
CA THR A 43 0.84 -0.85 -13.14
C THR A 43 0.75 -0.38 -14.60
N GLY A 44 -0.06 0.64 -14.82
CA GLY A 44 -0.22 1.25 -16.12
C GLY A 44 -0.80 2.65 -16.06
N THR A 45 -0.97 3.25 -17.24
CA THR A 45 -1.55 4.57 -17.43
C THR A 45 -2.74 4.49 -18.38
N VAL A 46 -3.84 5.14 -18.02
CA VAL A 46 -5.00 5.29 -18.91
C VAL A 46 -4.64 6.26 -20.04
N ILE A 47 -4.73 5.80 -21.29
CA ILE A 47 -4.46 6.62 -22.46
C ILE A 47 -5.72 7.37 -22.89
N ARG A 48 -6.85 6.66 -22.97
CA ARG A 48 -8.16 7.23 -23.33
C ARG A 48 -9.28 6.22 -23.13
N ARG A 49 -10.52 6.70 -23.02
CA ARG A 49 -11.72 5.87 -23.21
C ARG A 49 -11.74 5.31 -24.64
N ALA A 50 -12.06 4.02 -24.78
CA ALA A 50 -12.23 3.40 -26.08
C ALA A 50 -13.53 3.89 -26.74
N ALA A 51 -13.52 4.05 -28.06
CA ALA A 51 -14.70 4.47 -28.78
C ALA A 51 -15.77 3.37 -28.72
N GLN A 52 -17.03 3.76 -28.56
CA GLN A 52 -18.16 2.83 -28.60
C GLN A 52 -18.21 2.17 -30.00
N SER A 53 -17.70 0.94 -30.12
CA SER A 53 -17.59 0.29 -31.42
C SER A 53 -18.93 -0.23 -31.95
N SER A 54 -19.97 -0.29 -31.11
CA SER A 54 -21.31 -0.70 -31.55
C SER A 54 -22.40 -0.34 -30.52
N ARG A 55 -23.47 0.34 -30.97
CA ARG A 55 -24.73 0.50 -30.19
C ARG A 55 -25.39 -0.83 -29.79
N LYS A 56 -24.88 -1.95 -30.31
CA LYS A 56 -25.42 -3.31 -30.11
C LYS A 56 -24.74 -4.06 -28.96
N ASN A 57 -23.65 -3.54 -28.38
CA ASN A 57 -23.00 -4.13 -27.22
C ASN A 57 -22.70 -3.06 -26.13
N PRO A 58 -23.58 -2.87 -25.14
CA PRO A 58 -23.42 -1.88 -24.09
C PRO A 58 -22.13 -2.02 -23.27
N SER A 59 -21.57 -3.23 -23.15
CA SER A 59 -20.33 -3.45 -22.40
C SER A 59 -19.09 -2.85 -23.07
N ALA A 60 -19.14 -2.64 -24.40
CA ALA A 60 -18.07 -1.96 -25.13
C ALA A 60 -18.00 -0.45 -24.80
N ALA A 61 -19.05 0.11 -24.18
CA ALA A 61 -19.08 1.51 -23.78
C ALA A 61 -18.19 1.84 -22.58
N ASN A 62 -17.74 0.83 -21.83
CA ASN A 62 -16.96 1.04 -20.61
C ASN A 62 -15.53 0.48 -20.72
N ASN A 63 -14.96 0.52 -21.92
CA ASN A 63 -13.61 0.05 -22.17
C ASN A 63 -12.62 1.23 -22.27
N TYR A 64 -11.37 0.99 -21.85
CA TYR A 64 -10.30 1.99 -21.82
C TYR A 64 -9.06 1.40 -22.49
N LEU A 65 -8.37 2.23 -23.27
CA LEU A 65 -7.04 1.92 -23.76
C LEU A 65 -6.04 2.28 -22.67
N VAL A 66 -5.30 1.29 -22.18
CA VAL A 66 -4.26 1.45 -21.17
C VAL A 66 -2.90 1.08 -21.74
N GLU A 67 -1.85 1.68 -21.19
CA GLU A 67 -0.45 1.36 -21.46
C GLU A 67 0.19 0.84 -20.18
N TYR A 68 0.76 -0.37 -20.22
CA TYR A 68 1.47 -0.95 -19.08
C TYR A 68 2.80 -0.23 -18.86
N HIS A 69 3.27 -0.15 -17.61
CA HIS A 69 4.57 0.48 -17.32
C HIS A 69 5.75 -0.46 -17.61
N GLU A 70 5.69 -1.68 -17.09
CA GLU A 70 6.81 -2.63 -17.15
C GLU A 70 6.66 -3.67 -18.28
N LEU A 71 5.42 -3.94 -18.74
CA LEU A 71 5.19 -4.94 -19.79
C LEU A 71 5.40 -4.35 -21.19
N LEU A 72 6.17 -5.06 -22.01
CA LEU A 72 6.42 -4.70 -23.41
C LEU A 72 5.55 -5.48 -24.38
N ASN A 73 5.39 -4.93 -25.58
CA ASN A 73 4.75 -5.63 -26.69
C ASN A 73 5.53 -6.88 -27.12
N LYS A 74 4.95 -7.71 -27.99
CA LYS A 74 5.59 -8.94 -28.51
C LYS A 74 6.95 -8.73 -29.18
N ALA A 75 7.22 -7.52 -29.68
CA ALA A 75 8.49 -7.17 -30.28
C ALA A 75 9.53 -6.66 -29.25
N ALA A 76 9.16 -6.56 -27.97
CA ALA A 76 9.95 -5.98 -26.89
C ALA A 76 10.49 -4.57 -27.20
N THR A 77 9.73 -3.78 -27.99
CA THR A 77 10.20 -2.46 -28.47
C THR A 77 9.48 -1.29 -27.83
N LYS A 78 8.25 -1.50 -27.36
CA LYS A 78 7.38 -0.46 -26.81
C LYS A 78 6.54 -1.04 -25.68
N PRO A 79 6.10 -0.20 -24.73
CA PRO A 79 5.10 -0.59 -23.75
C PRO A 79 3.89 -1.28 -24.39
N LEU A 80 3.40 -2.33 -23.74
CA LEU A 80 2.21 -3.04 -24.13
C LEU A 80 1.00 -2.12 -23.96
N ARG A 81 0.07 -2.17 -24.92
CA ARG A 81 -1.20 -1.45 -24.85
C ARG A 81 -2.35 -2.40 -25.08
N GLU A 82 -3.37 -2.30 -24.23
CA GLU A 82 -4.55 -3.16 -24.29
C GLU A 82 -5.83 -2.35 -24.07
N THR A 83 -6.92 -2.86 -24.62
CA THR A 83 -8.25 -2.30 -24.39
C THR A 83 -8.99 -3.17 -23.39
N LEU A 84 -9.17 -2.64 -22.18
CA LEU A 84 -9.70 -3.38 -21.03
C LEU A 84 -11.01 -2.77 -20.54
N ASN A 85 -11.82 -3.56 -19.84
CA ASN A 85 -13.03 -3.04 -19.22
C ASN A 85 -12.68 -2.25 -17.95
N ALA A 86 -13.52 -1.29 -17.56
CA ALA A 86 -13.34 -0.58 -16.29
C ALA A 86 -13.27 -1.52 -15.07
N GLY A 87 -13.95 -2.66 -15.10
CA GLY A 87 -13.90 -3.65 -14.02
C GLY A 87 -12.55 -4.34 -13.84
N ASP A 88 -11.69 -4.31 -14.88
CA ASP A 88 -10.34 -4.87 -14.80
C ASP A 88 -9.31 -3.82 -14.32
N LEU A 89 -9.75 -2.57 -14.08
CA LEU A 89 -8.92 -1.43 -13.72
C LEU A 89 -9.29 -0.93 -12.31
N ARG A 90 -8.26 -0.58 -11.54
CA ARG A 90 -8.42 0.13 -10.26
C ARG A 90 -7.37 1.22 -10.11
N PRO A 91 -7.52 2.19 -9.19
CA PRO A 91 -6.44 3.13 -8.87
C PRO A 91 -5.18 2.38 -8.37
N LEU A 92 -4.06 3.08 -8.23
CA LEU A 92 -2.91 2.52 -7.51
C LEU A 92 -3.29 2.22 -6.05
N ALA A 93 -2.95 1.04 -5.56
CA ALA A 93 -3.20 0.70 -4.17
C ALA A 93 -2.38 1.61 -3.25
N PRO A 94 -2.98 2.14 -2.17
CA PRO A 94 -2.24 2.88 -1.17
C PRO A 94 -1.22 1.96 -0.52
N ARG A 95 -0.09 2.53 -0.11
CA ARG A 95 1.00 1.79 0.53
C ARG A 95 1.15 2.25 1.97
N GLU A 96 1.28 1.28 2.86
CA GLU A 96 1.65 1.53 4.25
C GLU A 96 3.12 1.96 4.33
N THR A 97 3.40 2.99 5.13
CA THR A 97 4.76 3.51 5.34
C THR A 97 5.55 2.70 6.38
N SER A 98 4.85 2.13 7.37
CA SER A 98 5.48 1.33 8.43
C SER A 98 4.56 0.24 8.98
N ARG A 99 4.19 -0.72 8.13
CA ARG A 99 3.42 -1.91 8.55
C ARG A 99 4.34 -3.10 8.75
N LYS A 100 4.16 -3.81 9.88
CA LYS A 100 4.77 -5.13 10.09
C LYS A 100 3.79 -6.22 9.68
N PHE A 101 4.19 -7.07 8.74
CA PHE A 101 3.40 -8.22 8.33
C PHE A 101 3.49 -9.38 9.33
N LYS A 102 2.47 -10.23 9.34
CA LYS A 102 2.37 -11.40 10.20
C LYS A 102 1.86 -12.63 9.46
N PHE A 103 2.14 -13.80 10.03
CA PHE A 103 1.56 -15.06 9.57
C PHE A 103 0.03 -14.97 9.44
N GLY A 104 -0.49 -15.50 8.32
CA GLY A 104 -1.92 -15.58 8.03
C GLY A 104 -2.54 -14.32 7.42
N GLU A 105 -1.77 -13.25 7.21
CA GLU A 105 -2.26 -12.07 6.51
C GLU A 105 -2.30 -12.26 4.99
N TRP A 106 -3.28 -11.63 4.34
CA TRP A 106 -3.37 -11.50 2.89
C TRP A 106 -2.51 -10.33 2.42
N VAL A 107 -1.64 -10.59 1.45
CA VAL A 107 -0.69 -9.63 0.92
C VAL A 107 -0.70 -9.66 -0.60
N ASP A 108 -0.31 -8.56 -1.22
CA ASP A 108 0.20 -8.61 -2.59
C ASP A 108 1.73 -8.65 -2.53
N ALA A 109 2.33 -9.63 -3.20
CA ALA A 109 3.78 -9.75 -3.31
C ALA A 109 4.26 -9.29 -4.69
N TYR A 110 5.32 -8.48 -4.73
CA TYR A 110 5.89 -8.01 -5.99
C TYR A 110 6.78 -9.07 -6.63
N ASN A 111 6.34 -9.61 -7.77
CA ASN A 111 7.04 -10.63 -8.53
C ASN A 111 6.72 -10.49 -10.02
N ASP A 112 7.68 -10.77 -10.91
CA ASP A 112 7.50 -10.71 -12.38
C ASP A 112 6.80 -9.41 -12.85
N ASP A 113 7.31 -8.27 -12.36
CA ASP A 113 6.84 -6.92 -12.70
C ASP A 113 5.38 -6.60 -12.33
N GLY A 114 4.78 -7.41 -11.45
CA GLY A 114 3.41 -7.25 -10.98
C GLY A 114 3.23 -7.56 -9.49
N TRP A 115 2.07 -7.18 -8.97
CA TRP A 115 1.62 -7.47 -7.60
C TRP A 115 0.72 -8.69 -7.60
N TRP A 116 1.09 -9.72 -6.86
CA TRP A 116 0.39 -11.01 -6.85
C TRP A 116 -0.26 -11.27 -5.49
N GLU A 117 -1.56 -11.53 -5.51
CA GLU A 117 -2.33 -11.91 -4.33
C GLU A 117 -1.81 -13.24 -3.75
N GLY A 118 -1.44 -13.20 -2.48
CA GLY A 118 -1.01 -14.36 -1.71
C GLY A 118 -1.34 -14.21 -0.23
N TYR A 119 -1.01 -15.22 0.55
CA TYR A 119 -1.11 -15.16 2.01
C TYR A 119 0.17 -15.66 2.66
N ILE A 120 0.53 -15.06 3.78
CA ILE A 120 1.76 -15.38 4.51
C ILE A 120 1.58 -16.72 5.22
N THR A 121 2.46 -17.67 4.92
CA THR A 121 2.49 -19.01 5.52
C THR A 121 3.63 -19.21 6.52
N GLU A 122 4.61 -18.32 6.57
CA GLU A 122 5.72 -18.43 7.51
C GLU A 122 6.40 -17.07 7.71
N GLU A 123 6.78 -16.79 8.95
CA GLU A 123 7.68 -15.70 9.31
C GLU A 123 9.06 -16.32 9.54
N LEU A 124 10.06 -15.90 8.77
CA LEU A 124 11.41 -16.46 8.82
C LEU A 124 12.29 -15.68 9.81
N ASP A 125 13.27 -16.35 10.41
CA ASP A 125 14.19 -15.75 11.39
C ASP A 125 15.03 -14.59 10.81
N ASN A 126 15.17 -14.53 9.48
CA ASN A 126 15.88 -13.46 8.78
C ASN A 126 15.02 -12.19 8.55
N GLY A 127 13.76 -12.19 8.97
CA GLY A 127 12.80 -11.09 8.76
C GLY A 127 12.07 -11.14 7.42
N ASN A 128 12.28 -12.18 6.61
CA ASN A 128 11.52 -12.42 5.39
C ASN A 128 10.28 -13.27 5.68
N PHE A 129 9.43 -13.40 4.67
CA PHE A 129 8.16 -14.09 4.76
C PHE A 129 8.04 -15.11 3.63
N HIS A 130 7.53 -16.29 3.95
CA HIS A 130 7.00 -17.17 2.91
C HIS A 130 5.56 -16.76 2.58
N VAL A 131 5.31 -16.55 1.29
CA VAL A 131 3.98 -16.24 0.76
C VAL A 131 3.55 -17.37 -0.17
N TYR A 132 2.33 -17.88 0.06
CA TYR A 132 1.73 -18.90 -0.78
C TYR A 132 0.77 -18.28 -1.79
N PHE A 133 0.92 -18.67 -3.07
CA PHE A 133 0.05 -18.24 -4.16
C PHE A 133 -0.91 -19.36 -4.54
N LYS A 134 -2.20 -19.14 -4.31
CA LYS A 134 -3.24 -20.14 -4.61
C LYS A 134 -3.35 -20.46 -6.10
N GLY A 135 -3.08 -19.48 -6.96
CA GLY A 135 -3.15 -19.62 -8.41
C GLY A 135 -2.12 -20.62 -8.98
N SER A 136 -0.86 -20.48 -8.59
CA SER A 136 0.24 -21.35 -9.04
C SER A 136 0.51 -22.55 -8.12
N LYS A 137 0.00 -22.51 -6.88
CA LYS A 137 0.29 -23.47 -5.79
C LYS A 137 1.76 -23.48 -5.36
N GLU A 138 2.41 -22.33 -5.47
CA GLU A 138 3.81 -22.14 -5.10
C GLU A 138 3.92 -21.37 -3.79
N GLN A 139 5.04 -21.57 -3.11
CA GLN A 139 5.45 -20.81 -1.94
C GLN A 139 6.82 -20.20 -2.23
N LEU A 140 6.94 -18.88 -2.08
CA LEU A 140 8.17 -18.14 -2.35
C LEU A 140 8.51 -17.23 -1.17
N GLU A 141 9.80 -16.91 -1.02
CA GLU A 141 10.32 -16.02 0.02
C GLU A 141 10.35 -14.57 -0.46
N PHE A 142 9.84 -13.64 0.36
CA PHE A 142 9.82 -12.21 0.08
C PHE A 142 10.32 -11.41 1.27
N ARG A 143 11.00 -10.30 0.97
CA ARG A 143 11.33 -9.26 1.95
C ARG A 143 10.10 -8.39 2.24
N GLU A 144 10.11 -7.71 3.38
CA GLU A 144 9.04 -6.78 3.78
C GLU A 144 8.78 -5.67 2.73
N ASP A 145 9.82 -5.14 2.07
CA ASP A 145 9.70 -4.10 1.03
C ASP A 145 9.10 -4.59 -0.30
N GLN A 146 8.98 -5.91 -0.45
CA GLN A 146 8.35 -6.55 -1.62
C GLN A 146 6.90 -6.94 -1.35
N LEU A 147 6.39 -6.69 -0.13
CA LEU A 147 5.02 -6.96 0.26
C LEU A 147 4.25 -5.66 0.44
N ARG A 148 2.94 -5.73 0.20
CA ARG A 148 1.97 -4.73 0.63
C ARG A 148 0.72 -5.43 1.12
N LEU A 149 -0.09 -4.76 1.94
CA LEU A 149 -1.37 -5.33 2.35
C LEU A 149 -2.26 -5.55 1.13
N HIS A 150 -2.88 -6.73 1.02
CA HIS A 150 -3.86 -6.96 -0.02
C HIS A 150 -5.10 -6.11 0.23
N ARG A 151 -5.52 -5.35 -0.77
CA ARG A 151 -6.69 -4.47 -0.72
C ARG A 151 -7.53 -4.66 -1.97
N GLU A 152 -8.84 -4.70 -1.81
CA GLU A 152 -9.80 -4.71 -2.90
C GLU A 152 -10.31 -3.28 -3.15
N TRP A 153 -10.55 -2.95 -4.43
CA TRP A 153 -11.19 -1.70 -4.82
C TRP A 153 -12.68 -1.96 -5.05
N VAL A 154 -13.51 -1.50 -4.12
CA VAL A 154 -14.96 -1.76 -4.12
C VAL A 154 -15.70 -0.45 -4.00
N ASP A 155 -16.62 -0.20 -4.94
CA ASP A 155 -17.53 0.95 -4.96
C ASP A 155 -16.86 2.32 -4.74
N GLY A 156 -15.64 2.49 -5.26
CA GLY A 156 -14.91 3.74 -5.14
C GLY A 156 -14.05 3.89 -3.88
N SER A 157 -13.82 2.81 -3.14
CA SER A 157 -13.02 2.80 -1.92
C SER A 157 -12.11 1.57 -1.81
N TRP A 158 -10.99 1.72 -1.07
CA TRP A 158 -10.10 0.61 -0.76
C TRP A 158 -10.58 -0.13 0.50
N VAL A 159 -10.63 -1.46 0.41
CA VAL A 159 -11.03 -2.35 1.50
C VAL A 159 -9.92 -3.39 1.74
N PRO A 160 -9.36 -3.49 2.95
CA PRO A 160 -9.54 -2.57 4.08
C PRO A 160 -9.11 -1.12 3.72
N PRO A 161 -9.49 -0.09 4.50
CA PRO A 161 -9.03 1.30 4.32
C PRO A 161 -7.58 1.48 4.76
N LEU A 162 -6.88 2.50 4.25
CA LEU A 162 -5.50 2.78 4.68
C LEU A 162 -5.53 3.19 6.15
N GLU A 163 -4.79 2.49 7.00
CA GLU A 163 -4.58 2.91 8.37
C GLU A 163 -3.64 4.11 8.32
N GLU A 164 -4.09 5.26 8.82
CA GLU A 164 -3.21 6.41 9.01
C GLU A 164 -2.29 6.08 10.19
N ASP A 165 -0.98 6.15 9.99
CA ASP A 165 0.00 5.96 11.06
C ASP A 165 -0.22 7.08 12.10
N ASP A 166 -0.92 6.77 13.19
CA ASP A 166 -0.95 7.62 14.38
C ASP A 166 0.49 7.70 14.90
N GLU A 167 1.24 8.73 14.48
CA GLU A 167 2.50 9.13 15.12
C GLU A 167 2.21 9.51 16.58
N GLN A 168 2.12 8.52 17.46
CA GLN A 168 2.23 8.72 18.89
C GLN A 168 3.65 9.18 19.18
N VAL A 169 3.80 10.50 19.30
CA VAL A 169 4.94 11.17 19.92
C VAL A 169 5.09 10.64 21.35
N LYS A 170 5.78 9.50 21.49
CA LYS A 170 6.30 9.03 22.78
C LYS A 170 7.65 9.68 23.02
N GLU A 171 7.62 10.94 23.43
CA GLU A 171 8.75 11.52 24.16
C GLU A 171 8.71 10.97 25.59
N LYS A 172 9.78 10.27 25.97
CA LYS A 172 9.95 9.59 27.25
C LYS A 172 10.44 10.54 28.35
N ALA A 173 9.66 10.62 29.44
CA ALA A 173 10.03 10.50 30.87
C ALA A 173 11.00 11.56 31.50
N PRO A 174 11.26 11.47 32.82
CA PRO A 174 10.44 11.95 33.94
C PRO A 174 11.09 13.15 34.65
N ALA A 175 10.31 14.02 35.29
CA ALA A 175 10.85 15.01 36.24
C ALA A 175 10.79 14.42 37.65
N GLU A 176 11.95 14.14 38.25
CA GLU A 176 12.10 13.84 39.67
C GLU A 176 11.71 15.06 40.50
N GLU A 177 10.84 14.84 41.49
CA GLU A 177 10.47 15.82 42.51
C GLU A 177 11.38 15.59 43.72
N VAL A 178 12.22 16.58 44.05
CA VAL A 178 13.09 16.57 45.23
C VAL A 178 12.35 17.21 46.39
N ASP A 179 12.05 16.42 47.43
CA ASP A 179 11.45 16.91 48.67
C ASP A 179 12.41 16.85 49.85
N GLU A 180 12.42 17.98 50.57
CA GLU A 180 12.87 18.30 51.93
C GLU A 180 14.16 17.68 52.52
N ALA A 181 15.18 18.54 52.66
CA ALA A 181 16.24 18.37 53.66
C ALA A 181 16.16 19.47 54.73
N ASN A 182 16.20 18.99 55.97
CA ASN A 182 15.91 19.60 57.26
C ASN A 182 17.14 20.29 57.88
N LEU A 183 16.89 21.40 58.59
CA LEU A 183 17.63 22.06 59.68
C LEU A 183 19.12 22.43 59.53
N GLN A 184 19.33 23.75 59.59
CA GLN A 184 20.48 24.45 60.16
C GLN A 184 20.87 23.89 61.54
N GLU A 185 22.16 23.66 61.81
CA GLU A 185 22.95 24.09 62.99
C GLU A 185 24.44 23.80 62.67
N HIS A 186 25.28 24.80 62.46
CA HIS A 186 26.08 25.57 63.42
C HIS A 186 27.53 25.05 63.53
N ASP A 187 28.42 25.91 63.05
CA ASP A 187 29.86 26.11 63.31
C ASP A 187 30.54 25.13 64.28
N ASP A 188 31.61 24.46 63.84
CA ASP A 188 32.83 24.46 64.65
C ASP A 188 34.13 24.16 63.87
N THR A 189 35.17 24.72 64.44
CA THR A 189 36.47 25.08 63.86
C THR A 189 37.54 23.97 63.93
N ALA A 190 38.59 24.20 63.13
CA ALA A 190 39.99 23.84 63.39
C ALA A 190 40.51 22.42 63.07
N ALA A 191 41.21 22.34 61.93
CA ALA A 191 42.66 22.14 61.83
C ALA A 191 43.35 21.04 62.67
N ARG A 192 44.10 20.17 61.96
CA ARG A 192 45.50 19.71 62.18
C ARG A 192 45.74 18.19 62.23
N LYS A 193 46.75 17.82 61.42
CA LYS A 193 47.91 16.92 61.65
C LYS A 193 47.77 15.42 61.39
N ASP A 194 48.57 15.00 60.40
CA ASP A 194 49.70 14.06 60.47
C ASP A 194 49.55 12.75 61.28
N GLY A 195 49.84 11.62 60.60
CA GLY A 195 50.24 10.36 61.23
C GLY A 195 49.73 9.14 60.46
N ASN A 196 50.43 8.65 59.42
CA ASN A 196 51.55 7.69 59.49
C ASN A 196 51.13 6.21 59.62
N LEU A 197 51.84 5.37 58.87
CA LEU A 197 52.09 3.92 58.97
C LEU A 197 51.12 2.89 58.38
N GLY A 198 51.73 1.97 57.61
CA GLY A 198 51.38 0.55 57.55
C GLY A 198 50.72 0.12 56.24
N CYS A 199 51.46 -0.19 55.16
CA CYS A 199 52.25 -1.40 54.92
C CYS A 199 51.44 -2.69 54.67
N CYS A 200 51.80 -3.34 53.56
CA CYS A 200 51.56 -4.73 53.12
C CYS A 200 50.13 -5.11 52.73
N SER A 201 49.86 -5.36 51.45
CA SER A 201 50.33 -6.48 50.61
C SER A 201 49.47 -7.73 50.78
N SER A 202 49.16 -8.29 49.61
CA SER A 202 49.15 -9.71 49.30
C SER A 202 47.81 -10.44 49.22
N GLN A 203 47.57 -10.86 47.96
CA GLN A 203 47.18 -12.20 47.53
C GLN A 203 45.72 -12.63 47.84
N VAL A 204 44.98 -13.26 46.93
CA VAL A 204 45.26 -13.99 45.69
C VAL A 204 44.07 -13.87 44.75
#